data_AF-A0A2E0CF47-F1
#
_entry.id   AF-A0A2E0CF47-F1
#
_cell.length_a   1.000
_cell.length_b   1.000
_cell.length_c   1.000
_cell.angle_alpha   90.00
_cell.angle_beta   90.00
_cell.angle_gamma   90.00
#
_symmetry.space_group_name_H-M   'P 1'
#
loop_
_entity.id
_entity.type
_entity.pdbx_description
1 polymer ?
#
loop_
_entity_poly.entity_id
_entity_poly.type
_entity_poly.pdbx_seq_one_letter_code
_entity_poly.pdbx_strand_id
1 'polypeptide(L)' 'MNLMFNKIFRFLWVLFFVLLIFLDRDIAVNKIFLIVFLMVLTVITVFRILDSRNEWREIVKEENFKE' A
#
# COMPACT_ATOMS: atom_id res chain seq x y z
N MET A 1 7.04 -4.82 -10.31
CA MET A 1 5.78 -4.14 -9.92
C MET A 1 5.23 -3.26 -11.07
N ASN A 2 3.99 -3.46 -11.53
CA ASN A 2 3.43 -2.71 -12.67
C ASN A 2 3.34 -1.19 -12.34
N LEU A 3 3.82 -0.30 -13.22
CA LEU A 3 3.87 1.17 -13.00
C LEU A 3 2.51 1.75 -12.60
N MET A 4 1.43 1.16 -13.12
CA MET A 4 0.06 1.54 -12.81
C MET A 4 -0.31 1.26 -11.34
N PHE A 5 0.16 0.15 -10.78
CA PHE A 5 -0.11 -0.24 -9.39
C PHE A 5 0.54 0.71 -8.38
N ASN A 6 1.78 1.15 -8.63
CA ASN A 6 2.47 2.10 -7.74
C ASN A 6 1.76 3.47 -7.73
N LYS A 7 1.20 3.91 -8.86
CA LYS A 7 0.39 5.13 -8.96
C LYS A 7 -0.92 5.00 -8.16
N ILE A 8 -1.63 3.88 -8.33
CA ILE A 8 -2.88 3.60 -7.61
C ILE A 8 -2.64 3.55 -6.09
N PHE A 9 -1.58 2.87 -5.64
CA PHE A 9 -1.21 2.84 -4.21
C PHE A 9 -0.95 4.23 -3.64
N ARG A 10 -0.18 5.05 -4.35
CA ARG A 10 0.13 6.42 -3.93
C ARG A 10 -1.14 7.28 -3.87
N PHE A 11 -2.03 7.12 -4.84
CA PHE A 11 -3.32 7.79 -4.88
C PHE A 11 -4.23 7.34 -3.71
N LEU A 12 -4.29 6.04 -3.41
CA LEU A 12 -5.05 5.50 -2.28
C LEU A 12 -4.61 6.11 -0.94
N TRP A 13 -3.31 6.28 -0.74
CA TRP A 13 -2.78 6.94 0.45
C TRP A 13 -3.17 8.41 0.53
N VAL A 14 -3.08 9.16 -0.57
CA VAL A 14 -3.51 10.56 -0.61
C VAL A 14 -5.02 10.66 -0.33
N LEU A 15 -5.82 9.80 -0.95
CA LEU A 15 -7.26 9.73 -0.72
C LEU A 15 -7.58 9.44 0.74
N PHE A 16 -6.83 8.54 1.37
CA PHE A 16 -6.98 8.24 2.80
C PHE A 16 -6.74 9.46 3.69
N PHE A 17 -5.68 10.22 3.42
CA PHE A 17 -5.41 11.46 4.16
C PHE A 17 -6.50 12.52 3.95
N VAL A 18 -7.04 12.64 2.74
CA VAL A 18 -8.18 13.51 2.47
C VAL A 18 -9.40 13.05 3.28
N LEU A 19 -9.72 11.76 3.27
CA LEU A 19 -10.82 11.21 4.06
C LEU A 19 -10.63 11.46 5.57
N LEU A 20 -9.41 11.34 6.09
CA LEU A 20 -9.13 11.64 7.50
C LEU A 20 -9.43 13.08 7.92
N ILE A 21 -9.24 14.05 7.02
CA ILE A 21 -9.44 15.48 7.31
C ILE A 21 -10.90 15.88 7.11
N PHE A 22 -11.52 15.39 6.04
CA PHE A 22 -12.86 15.83 5.63
C PHE A 22 -14.00 15.01 6.22
N LEU A 23 -13.75 13.76 6.64
CA LEU A 23 -14.82 12.88 7.09
C LEU A 23 -15.20 13.19 8.55
N ASP A 24 -16.49 13.43 8.76
CA ASP A 24 -17.03 13.66 10.09
C ASP A 24 -16.86 12.42 10.98
N ARG A 25 -16.12 12.58 12.06
CA ARG A 25 -15.79 11.51 13.00
C ARG A 25 -16.82 11.37 14.11
N ASP A 26 -17.86 12.18 14.18
CA ASP A 26 -18.94 12.00 15.16
C ASP A 26 -19.78 10.75 14.80
N ILE A 27 -19.97 10.54 13.50
CA ILE A 27 -20.74 9.41 12.97
C ILE A 27 -19.97 8.10 13.17
N ALA A 28 -20.56 7.18 13.96
CA ALA A 28 -19.96 5.87 14.24
C ALA A 28 -19.65 5.04 12.97
N VAL A 29 -20.49 5.15 11.94
CA VAL A 29 -20.30 4.49 10.64
C VAL A 29 -19.01 4.96 9.96
N ASN A 30 -18.72 6.27 10.00
CA ASN A 30 -17.52 6.85 9.40
C ASN A 30 -16.23 6.39 10.10
N LYS A 31 -16.28 6.24 11.44
CA LYS A 31 -15.15 5.67 12.21
C LYS A 31 -14.85 4.24 11.75
N ILE A 32 -15.87 3.39 11.68
CA ILE A 32 -15.72 1.99 11.27
C ILE A 32 -15.22 1.89 9.83
N PHE A 33 -15.75 2.74 8.93
CA PHE A 33 -15.31 2.80 7.55
C PHE A 33 -13.81 3.12 7.43
N LEU A 34 -13.31 4.12 8.16
CA LEU A 34 -11.89 4.46 8.16
C LEU A 34 -11.00 3.32 8.68
N ILE A 35 -11.45 2.59 9.70
CA ILE A 35 -10.71 1.43 10.24
C ILE A 35 -10.63 0.31 9.20
N VAL A 36 -11.75 -0.02 8.55
CA VAL A 36 -11.77 -1.05 7.50
C VAL A 36 -10.90 -0.62 6.31
N PHE A 37 -10.99 0.64 5.90
CA PHE A 37 -10.16 1.19 4.83
C PHE A 37 -8.67 1.11 5.17
N LEU A 38 -8.30 1.39 6.41
CA LEU A 38 -6.93 1.28 6.89
C LEU A 38 -6.45 -0.18 6.89
N MET A 39 -7.30 -1.15 7.25
CA MET A 39 -6.96 -2.57 7.12
C MET A 39 -6.72 -3.00 5.66
N VAL A 40 -7.47 -2.46 4.71
CA VAL A 40 -7.22 -2.73 3.28
C VAL A 40 -5.87 -2.14 2.85
N LEU A 41 -5.57 -0.91 3.28
CA LEU A 41 -4.29 -0.26 2.99
C LEU A 41 -3.10 -1.05 3.56
N THR A 42 -3.20 -1.60 4.76
CA THR A 42 -2.12 -2.39 5.36
C THR A 42 -1.89 -3.68 4.59
N VAL A 43 -2.93 -4.39 4.19
CA VAL A 43 -2.82 -5.61 3.35
C VAL A 43 -2.10 -5.28 2.04
N ILE A 44 -2.51 -4.23 1.33
CA ILE A 44 -1.86 -3.81 0.08
C ILE A 44 -0.39 -3.45 0.32
N THR A 45 -0.09 -2.80 1.45
CA THR A 45 1.29 -2.44 1.82
C THR A 45 2.15 -3.68 2.07
N VAL A 46 1.61 -4.72 2.70
CA VAL A 46 2.31 -5.99 2.90
C VAL A 46 2.62 -6.65 1.56
N PHE A 47 1.65 -6.71 0.63
CA PHE A 47 1.88 -7.24 -0.71
C PHE A 47 2.98 -6.49 -1.45
N ARG A 48 3.01 -5.16 -1.34
CA ARG A 48 4.09 -4.33 -1.92
C ARG A 48 5.46 -4.70 -1.36
N ILE A 49 5.57 -4.87 -0.04
CA ILE A 49 6.84 -5.22 0.60
C ILE A 49 7.30 -6.62 0.15
N LEU A 50 6.37 -7.56 0.04
CA LEU A 50 6.67 -8.91 -0.47
C LEU A 50 7.18 -8.88 -1.92
N ASP A 51 6.55 -8.10 -2.79
CA ASP A 51 6.96 -7.93 -4.19
C ASP A 51 8.36 -7.31 -4.28
N SER A 52 8.59 -6.20 -3.56
CA SER A 52 9.90 -5.53 -3.51
C SER A 52 11.00 -6.43 -2.96
N ARG A 53 10.71 -7.25 -1.95
CA ARG A 53 11.65 -8.25 -1.44
C ARG A 53 11.94 -9.34 -2.48
N ASN A 54 10.94 -9.70 -3.28
CA ASN A 54 11.12 -10.70 -4.32
C ASN A 54 12.01 -10.18 -5.45
N GLU A 55 11.76 -8.96 -5.92
CA GLU A 55 12.62 -8.25 -6.89
C GLU A 55 14.06 -8.16 -6.37
N TRP A 56 14.26 -7.79 -5.10
CA TRP A 56 15.59 -7.75 -4.49
C TRP A 56 16.31 -9.10 -4.52
N ARG A 57 15.59 -10.20 -4.24
CA ARG A 57 16.19 -11.56 -4.27
C ARG A 57 16.61 -11.98 -5.67
N GLU A 58 15.87 -11.56 -6.70
CA GLU A 58 16.18 -11.87 -8.09
C GLU A 58 17.47 -11.16 -8.52
N ILE A 59 17.61 -9.87 -8.21
CA ILE A 59 18.82 -9.07 -8.48
C ILE A 59 20.05 -9.71 -7.81
N VAL A 60 19.96 -10.05 -6.52
CA VAL A 60 21.08 -10.70 -5.80
C VAL A 60 21.46 -12.05 -6.41
N LYS A 61 20.49 -12.81 -6.93
CA LYS A 61 20.75 -14.09 -7.62
C LYS A 61 21.47 -13.88 -8.94
N GLU A 62 21.07 -12.88 -9.72
CA GLU A 62 21.74 -12.54 -10.99
C GLU A 62 23.17 -12.05 -10.76
N GLU A 63 23.41 -11.28 -9.71
CA GLU A 63 24.76 -10.82 -9.34
C GLU A 63 25.67 -11.98 -8.92
N ASN A 64 25.19 -12.88 -8.04
CA ASN A 64 25.97 -14.06 -7.60
C ASN A 64 26.26 -15.07 -8.73
N PHE A 65 25.48 -15.07 -9.82
CA PHE A 65 25.68 -16.01 -10.93
C PHE A 65 26.66 -15.45 -12.00
N LYS A 66 26.96 -14.15 -11.96
CA LYS A 66 27.89 -13.49 -12.88
C LYS A 66 29.33 -13.43 -12.36
N GLU A 67 29.55 -13.76 -11.08
CA GLU A 67 30.86 -13.92 -10.44
C GLU A 67 31.33 -15.39 -10.51
#